data_AF-A0A6L9K638-F1
#
_entry.id   AF-A0A6L9K638-F1
#
_cell.length_a   1.000
_cell.length_b   1.000
_cell.length_c   1.000
_cell.angle_alpha   90.00
_cell.angle_beta   90.00
_cell.angle_gamma   90.00
#
_symmetry.space_group_name_H-M   'P 1'
#
loop_
_entity.id
_entity.type
_entity.pdbx_description
1 polymer ?
#
loop_
_entity_poly.entity_id
_entity_poly.type
_entity_poly.pdbx_seq_one_letter_code
_entity_poly.pdbx_strand_id
1 'polypeptide(L)'
;MKKKYTAIFLFLFSFANIGWCGKIIYPWRATTAIVKAGESFEVWFNADTGQTVNSVTLHGPYNTVATTKKIERGSWVYDVTSQNRYNTRITVTVPSKAPADRYDIILNTSNGQDTSLAGLKVIKKYKPHYYILHFSDAHAFQKGTETVLQRLSTIIEMANIINPELVFNTGDNLYRPTDDRMNQLFIGNNQLGTKGLNKLNAATFTVAGNHDIDFDNLPEEGFYKEKADWWNKWWGLQAYNFSYGKGRFMAFNNGWHGFKPVQQITAIDSWLQKEGAGNLRVGAAHIRNKEMNGFDSVANPGLILIGHNHHIASQNPSPLNNKPIQYIVNSVRDNMEFNLFKVDAKTGSYKAVGSTTAQVVYVENPTEKESPDLYKPRLTATYSNANDGTNATNTATITNKFDFPIESAKVRFILPFGKKYTISKGHIEQSFDGTSVHVVDVTFHLEPNSTTLIEIAPSR
;
A
#
# COMPACT_ATOMS: atom_id res chain seq x y z
N MET A 1 -42.85 51.99 10.67
CA MET A 1 -41.65 51.26 11.11
C MET A 1 -41.86 49.76 10.89
N LYS A 2 -41.23 49.17 9.86
CA LYS A 2 -41.31 47.73 9.57
C LYS A 2 -40.07 47.05 10.16
N LYS A 3 -40.26 46.15 11.13
CA LYS A 3 -39.19 45.29 11.68
C LYS A 3 -38.90 44.16 10.68
N LYS A 4 -37.65 44.04 10.23
CA LYS A 4 -37.15 42.89 9.47
C LYS A 4 -36.53 41.91 10.45
N TYR A 5 -37.00 40.66 10.43
CA TYR A 5 -36.37 39.54 11.12
C TYR A 5 -35.42 38.86 10.13
N THR A 6 -34.13 38.86 10.45
CA THR A 6 -33.11 38.12 9.69
C THR A 6 -33.02 36.72 10.28
N ALA A 7 -33.47 35.71 9.53
CA ALA A 7 -33.29 34.31 9.88
C ALA A 7 -31.84 33.91 9.57
N ILE A 8 -31.09 33.55 10.60
CA ILE A 8 -29.74 32.97 10.47
C ILE A 8 -29.93 31.47 10.20
N PHE A 9 -29.64 31.05 8.98
CA PHE A 9 -29.52 29.64 8.62
C PHE A 9 -28.16 29.12 9.14
N LEU A 10 -28.18 28.37 10.24
CA LEU A 10 -27.01 27.61 10.69
C LEU A 10 -26.82 26.41 9.75
N PHE A 11 -25.83 26.50 8.87
CA PHE A 11 -25.31 25.32 8.16
C PHE A 11 -24.51 24.48 9.17
N LEU A 12 -25.14 23.43 9.69
CA LEU A 12 -24.45 22.36 10.40
C LEU A 12 -23.61 21.58 9.39
N PHE A 13 -22.34 21.95 9.25
CA PHE A 13 -21.34 21.07 8.65
C PHE A 13 -21.24 19.82 9.52
N SER A 14 -21.78 18.71 9.05
CA SER A 14 -21.50 17.39 9.61
C SER A 14 -20.03 17.08 9.37
N PHE A 15 -19.19 17.44 10.35
CA PHE A 15 -17.86 16.88 10.48
C PHE A 15 -18.04 15.35 10.58
N ALA A 16 -17.70 14.64 9.52
CA ALA A 16 -17.53 13.21 9.59
C ALA A 16 -16.49 12.95 10.69
N ASN A 17 -16.88 12.26 11.75
CA ASN A 17 -15.96 11.81 12.79
C ASN A 17 -15.03 10.76 12.18
N ILE A 18 -13.93 11.18 11.55
CA ILE A 18 -12.90 10.29 11.03
C ILE A 18 -11.85 10.13 12.13
N GLY A 19 -12.09 9.19 13.04
CA GLY A 19 -11.17 8.93 14.16
C GLY A 19 -11.62 7.80 15.08
N TRP A 20 -12.21 6.74 14.52
CA TRP A 20 -12.37 5.47 15.23
C TRP A 20 -11.67 4.39 14.40
N CYS A 21 -11.02 3.44 15.07
CA CYS A 21 -10.54 2.23 14.40
C CYS A 21 -11.69 1.67 13.56
N GLY A 22 -11.46 1.52 12.26
CA GLY A 22 -12.51 1.02 11.39
C GLY A 22 -12.94 -0.34 11.92
N LYS A 23 -14.24 -0.58 12.08
CA LYS A 23 -14.76 -1.92 12.42
C LYS A 23 -14.43 -2.95 11.34
N ILE A 24 -13.93 -2.50 10.19
CA ILE A 24 -13.31 -3.32 9.14
C ILE A 24 -11.88 -3.66 9.57
N ILE A 25 -11.68 -4.92 9.98
CA ILE A 25 -10.38 -5.46 10.41
C ILE A 25 -9.50 -5.81 9.20
N TYR A 26 -10.12 -6.39 8.16
CA TYR A 26 -9.44 -6.81 6.93
C TYR A 26 -10.37 -6.58 5.72
N PRO A 27 -9.85 -6.12 4.58
CA PRO A 27 -8.51 -5.54 4.42
C PRO A 27 -8.48 -4.10 4.97
N TRP A 28 -7.32 -3.67 5.46
CA TRP A 28 -7.13 -2.34 6.06
C TRP A 28 -5.66 -1.89 5.98
N ARG A 29 -5.28 -0.83 6.69
CA ARG A 29 -3.98 -0.13 6.62
C ARG A 29 -2.75 -1.05 6.47
N ALA A 30 -2.62 -2.11 7.27
CA ALA A 30 -1.48 -3.02 7.19
C ALA A 30 -1.55 -4.02 6.02
N THR A 31 -2.74 -4.33 5.49
CA THR A 31 -2.90 -5.38 4.50
C THR A 31 -4.03 -5.08 3.52
N THR A 32 -3.65 -4.94 2.25
CA THR A 32 -4.57 -4.74 1.13
C THR A 32 -5.04 -6.10 0.61
N ALA A 33 -6.34 -6.25 0.35
CA ALA A 33 -6.83 -7.40 -0.42
C ALA A 33 -6.50 -7.18 -1.90
N ILE A 34 -6.06 -8.23 -2.60
CA ILE A 34 -5.87 -8.19 -4.06
C ILE A 34 -6.82 -9.20 -4.68
N VAL A 35 -7.63 -8.75 -5.64
CA VAL A 35 -8.64 -9.60 -6.28
C VAL A 35 -8.71 -9.33 -7.76
N LYS A 36 -8.89 -10.37 -8.56
CA LYS A 36 -9.18 -10.20 -9.98
C LYS A 36 -10.65 -9.79 -10.16
N ALA A 37 -10.92 -8.88 -11.08
CA ALA A 37 -12.29 -8.53 -11.43
C ALA A 37 -13.09 -9.78 -11.82
N GLY A 38 -14.28 -9.96 -11.24
CA GLY A 38 -15.11 -11.16 -11.39
C GLY A 38 -14.95 -12.18 -10.27
N GLU A 39 -13.94 -12.04 -9.41
CA GLU A 39 -13.68 -12.93 -8.28
C GLU A 39 -14.12 -12.29 -6.95
N SER A 40 -14.02 -13.06 -5.87
CA SER A 40 -14.44 -12.63 -4.53
C SER A 40 -13.26 -12.45 -3.58
N PHE A 41 -13.42 -11.58 -2.60
CA PHE A 41 -12.51 -11.41 -1.47
C PHE A 41 -13.31 -11.34 -0.16
N GLU A 42 -12.61 -11.45 0.97
CA GLU A 42 -13.24 -11.35 2.29
C GLU A 42 -13.08 -9.95 2.88
N VAL A 43 -14.13 -9.48 3.56
CA VAL A 43 -14.09 -8.38 4.50
C VAL A 43 -14.41 -8.92 5.89
N TRP A 44 -13.54 -8.66 6.86
CA TRP A 44 -13.74 -9.02 8.26
C TRP A 44 -14.24 -7.80 9.01
N PHE A 45 -15.47 -7.88 9.51
CA PHE A 45 -16.18 -6.78 10.13
C PHE A 45 -16.59 -7.13 11.56
N ASN A 46 -16.31 -6.23 12.50
CA ASN A 46 -16.76 -6.33 13.89
C ASN A 46 -18.02 -5.49 14.08
N ALA A 47 -19.17 -6.08 13.76
CA ALA A 47 -20.47 -5.41 13.84
C ALA A 47 -20.90 -5.22 15.29
N ASP A 48 -21.58 -4.11 15.60
CA ASP A 48 -22.30 -3.98 16.86
C ASP A 48 -23.44 -4.99 16.96
N THR A 49 -23.92 -5.23 18.17
CA THR A 49 -25.14 -6.02 18.41
C THR A 49 -26.30 -5.49 17.58
N GLY A 50 -26.89 -6.34 16.73
CA GLY A 50 -28.01 -5.99 15.86
C GLY A 50 -27.62 -5.22 14.59
N GLN A 51 -26.37 -4.74 14.45
CA GLN A 51 -25.94 -4.00 13.25
C GLN A 51 -25.94 -4.93 12.03
N THR A 52 -26.58 -4.51 10.94
CA THR A 52 -26.62 -5.23 9.66
C THR A 52 -25.80 -4.53 8.59
N VAL A 53 -25.32 -5.27 7.60
CA VAL A 53 -24.63 -4.70 6.42
C VAL A 53 -25.59 -4.71 5.24
N ASN A 54 -26.04 -3.53 4.82
CA ASN A 54 -27.03 -3.33 3.76
C ASN A 54 -26.41 -3.45 2.37
N SER A 55 -25.21 -2.91 2.16
CA SER A 55 -24.46 -3.05 0.90
C SER A 55 -22.96 -2.92 1.10
N VAL A 56 -22.20 -3.40 0.11
CA VAL A 56 -20.77 -3.09 -0.05
C VAL A 56 -20.58 -2.39 -1.39
N THR A 57 -19.92 -1.24 -1.40
CA THR A 57 -19.50 -0.55 -2.62
C THR A 57 -17.99 -0.33 -2.60
N LEU A 58 -17.39 -0.27 -3.78
CA LEU A 58 -15.98 0.06 -3.93
C LEU A 58 -15.89 1.45 -4.53
N HIS A 59 -15.16 2.34 -3.86
CA HIS A 59 -14.99 3.73 -4.31
C HIS A 59 -13.55 3.90 -4.77
N GLY A 60 -13.37 4.03 -6.07
CA GLY A 60 -12.08 4.36 -6.69
C GLY A 60 -11.95 5.87 -6.84
N PRO A 61 -10.78 6.36 -7.30
CA PRO A 61 -10.54 7.80 -7.46
C PRO A 61 -11.50 8.47 -8.46
N TYR A 62 -12.02 7.71 -9.43
CA TYR A 62 -12.82 8.26 -10.54
C TYR A 62 -14.15 7.52 -10.76
N ASN A 63 -14.42 6.45 -10.02
CA ASN A 63 -15.55 5.56 -10.27
C ASN A 63 -16.07 4.90 -8.99
N THR A 64 -17.33 4.49 -9.00
CA THR A 64 -17.94 3.65 -7.97
C THR A 64 -18.35 2.32 -8.58
N VAL A 65 -18.02 1.23 -7.90
CA VAL A 65 -18.36 -0.13 -8.32
C VAL A 65 -19.31 -0.75 -7.31
N ALA A 66 -20.51 -1.10 -7.76
CA ALA A 66 -21.45 -1.90 -6.99
C ALA A 66 -20.98 -3.36 -6.92
N THR A 67 -21.10 -3.99 -5.76
CA THR A 67 -20.69 -5.39 -5.55
C THR A 67 -21.87 -6.24 -5.09
N THR A 68 -21.69 -7.56 -5.11
CA THR A 68 -22.57 -8.47 -4.38
C THR A 68 -21.87 -8.99 -3.13
N LYS A 69 -22.64 -9.41 -2.13
CA LYS A 69 -22.10 -9.86 -0.85
C LYS A 69 -22.84 -11.07 -0.30
N LYS A 70 -22.10 -11.96 0.37
CA LYS A 70 -22.62 -13.00 1.26
C LYS A 70 -22.10 -12.72 2.66
N ILE A 71 -22.96 -12.82 3.67
CA ILE A 71 -22.62 -12.54 5.06
C ILE A 71 -22.70 -13.82 5.88
N GLU A 72 -21.68 -14.05 6.70
CA GLU A 72 -21.62 -15.10 7.71
C GLU A 72 -21.41 -14.43 9.09
N ARG A 73 -22.19 -14.85 10.08
CA ARG A 73 -22.06 -14.40 11.47
C ARG A 73 -21.34 -15.48 12.26
N GLY A 74 -20.45 -15.08 13.16
CA GLY A 74 -19.66 -16.01 13.95
C GLY A 74 -18.77 -15.28 14.94
N SER A 75 -17.67 -15.92 15.33
CA SER A 75 -16.67 -15.32 16.21
C SER A 75 -15.31 -15.92 15.93
N TRP A 76 -14.48 -15.17 15.21
CA TRP A 76 -13.18 -15.64 14.73
C TRP A 76 -12.06 -14.80 15.31
N VAL A 77 -11.01 -15.45 15.81
CA VAL A 77 -9.77 -14.78 16.21
C VAL A 77 -9.04 -14.34 14.95
N TYR A 78 -8.70 -13.06 14.85
CA TYR A 78 -7.90 -12.53 13.73
C TYR A 78 -6.44 -12.25 14.12
N ASP A 79 -6.15 -12.17 15.42
CA ASP A 79 -4.81 -11.96 15.93
C ASP A 79 -4.58 -12.88 17.14
N VAL A 80 -3.64 -13.80 16.97
CA VAL A 80 -3.29 -14.83 17.97
C VAL A 80 -2.59 -14.25 19.20
N THR A 81 -2.01 -13.05 19.13
CA THR A 81 -1.33 -12.44 20.28
C THR A 81 -2.31 -11.65 21.14
N SER A 82 -3.15 -10.83 20.54
CA SER A 82 -4.18 -10.08 21.28
C SER A 82 -5.41 -10.92 21.63
N GLN A 83 -5.62 -12.04 20.93
CA GLN A 83 -6.86 -12.83 20.92
C GLN A 83 -8.09 -12.04 20.45
N ASN A 84 -7.87 -10.92 19.74
CA ASN A 84 -8.96 -10.09 19.23
C ASN A 84 -9.77 -10.84 18.18
N ARG A 85 -11.08 -10.55 18.18
CA ARG A 85 -12.08 -11.26 17.39
C ARG A 85 -12.90 -10.31 16.53
N TYR A 86 -13.45 -10.85 15.46
CA TYR A 86 -14.52 -10.22 14.67
C TYR A 86 -15.71 -11.16 14.59
N ASN A 87 -16.89 -10.62 14.28
CA ASN A 87 -18.14 -11.37 14.37
C ASN A 87 -18.94 -11.45 13.05
N THR A 88 -18.47 -10.77 12.01
CA THR A 88 -19.13 -10.74 10.70
C THR A 88 -18.10 -10.93 9.60
N ARG A 89 -18.16 -12.06 8.89
CA ARG A 89 -17.37 -12.32 7.68
C ARG A 89 -18.22 -12.02 6.45
N ILE A 90 -17.70 -11.21 5.53
CA ILE A 90 -18.42 -10.80 4.33
C ILE A 90 -17.62 -11.25 3.12
N THR A 91 -18.14 -12.18 2.33
CA THR A 91 -17.58 -12.52 1.02
C THR A 91 -18.14 -11.53 -0.01
N VAL A 92 -17.28 -10.67 -0.55
CA VAL A 92 -17.64 -9.63 -1.51
C VAL A 92 -17.20 -10.05 -2.91
N THR A 93 -18.10 -10.02 -3.89
CA THR A 93 -17.79 -10.36 -5.29
C THR A 93 -17.68 -9.10 -6.14
N VAL A 94 -16.55 -8.93 -6.78
CA VAL A 94 -16.27 -7.79 -7.66
C VAL A 94 -16.81 -8.08 -9.06
N PRO A 95 -17.56 -7.17 -9.69
CA PRO A 95 -17.99 -7.37 -11.08
C PRO A 95 -16.80 -7.55 -12.04
N SER A 96 -16.94 -8.42 -13.04
CA SER A 96 -15.89 -8.68 -14.05
C SER A 96 -15.48 -7.43 -14.86
N LYS A 97 -16.39 -6.47 -14.99
CA LYS A 97 -16.15 -5.20 -15.70
C LYS A 97 -15.45 -4.15 -14.83
N ALA A 98 -15.34 -4.34 -13.51
CA ALA A 98 -14.73 -3.37 -12.60
C ALA A 98 -13.31 -2.98 -13.06
N PRO A 99 -13.00 -1.68 -13.26
CA PRO A 99 -11.66 -1.23 -13.66
C PRO A 99 -10.58 -1.71 -12.70
N ALA A 100 -9.37 -1.96 -13.20
CA ALA A 100 -8.25 -2.28 -12.33
C ALA A 100 -7.76 -1.01 -11.64
N ASP A 101 -8.04 -0.88 -10.35
CA ASP A 101 -7.66 0.30 -9.58
C ASP A 101 -7.51 -0.07 -8.10
N ARG A 102 -7.07 0.90 -7.32
CA ARG A 102 -7.14 0.84 -5.87
C ARG A 102 -8.45 1.48 -5.40
N TYR A 103 -9.15 0.77 -4.52
CA TYR A 103 -10.48 1.15 -4.07
C TYR A 103 -10.52 1.24 -2.55
N ASP A 104 -11.25 2.23 -2.07
CA ASP A 104 -11.83 2.21 -0.75
C ASP A 104 -12.96 1.18 -0.71
N ILE A 105 -13.12 0.49 0.42
CA ILE A 105 -14.25 -0.40 0.68
C ILE A 105 -15.23 0.35 1.57
N ILE A 106 -16.46 0.49 1.09
CA ILE A 106 -17.53 1.17 1.80
C ILE A 106 -18.57 0.14 2.23
N LEU A 107 -18.74 -0.04 3.54
CA LEU A 107 -19.82 -0.82 4.11
C LEU A 107 -20.95 0.12 4.52
N ASN A 108 -22.08 0.06 3.83
CA ASN A 108 -23.29 0.76 4.27
C ASN A 108 -24.03 -0.17 5.23
N THR A 109 -24.09 0.21 6.50
CA THR A 109 -24.70 -0.57 7.58
C THR A 109 -25.98 0.07 8.08
N SER A 110 -26.72 -0.63 8.95
CA SER A 110 -27.86 -0.03 9.68
C SER A 110 -27.47 1.15 10.57
N ASN A 111 -26.19 1.25 10.96
CA ASN A 111 -25.68 2.27 11.87
C ASN A 111 -24.90 3.39 11.15
N GLY A 112 -24.91 3.40 9.81
CA GLY A 112 -24.13 4.33 9.00
C GLY A 112 -23.03 3.63 8.20
N GLN A 113 -22.04 4.41 7.77
CA GLN A 113 -20.99 3.96 6.87
C GLN A 113 -19.70 3.62 7.62
N ASP A 114 -19.16 2.44 7.37
CA ASP A 114 -17.80 2.06 7.75
C ASP A 114 -16.91 2.04 6.48
N THR A 115 -15.69 2.55 6.58
CA THR A 115 -14.80 2.71 5.41
C THR A 115 -13.41 2.16 5.67
N SER A 116 -12.91 1.35 4.74
CA SER A 116 -11.49 0.97 4.68
C SER A 116 -10.86 1.64 3.47
N LEU A 117 -10.07 2.68 3.72
CA LEU A 117 -9.42 3.47 2.67
C LEU A 117 -8.33 2.64 2.00
N ALA A 118 -8.34 2.63 0.67
CA ALA A 118 -7.37 1.97 -0.20
C ALA A 118 -7.12 0.48 0.13
N GLY A 119 -8.11 -0.16 0.78
CA GLY A 119 -8.02 -1.53 1.29
C GLY A 119 -8.14 -2.61 0.21
N LEU A 120 -8.55 -2.26 -1.02
CA LEU A 120 -8.68 -3.22 -2.11
C LEU A 120 -7.88 -2.81 -3.34
N LYS A 121 -7.13 -3.75 -3.91
CA LYS A 121 -6.59 -3.67 -5.26
C LYS A 121 -7.35 -4.61 -6.18
N VAL A 122 -8.07 -4.06 -7.16
CA VAL A 122 -8.66 -4.85 -8.25
C VAL A 122 -7.67 -4.95 -9.40
N ILE A 123 -7.46 -6.15 -9.93
CA ILE A 123 -6.63 -6.42 -11.10
C ILE A 123 -7.46 -7.06 -12.21
N LYS A 124 -7.03 -6.93 -13.48
CA LYS A 124 -7.67 -7.66 -14.59
C LYS A 124 -7.10 -9.06 -14.77
N LYS A 125 -5.81 -9.23 -14.51
CA LYS A 125 -5.05 -10.47 -14.66
C LYS A 125 -3.83 -10.42 -13.76
N TYR A 126 -3.36 -11.59 -13.33
CA TYR A 126 -2.03 -11.71 -12.74
C TYR A 126 -0.97 -11.42 -13.80
N LYS A 127 -0.07 -10.47 -13.52
CA LYS A 127 1.00 -10.11 -14.44
C LYS A 127 2.05 -11.22 -14.48
N PRO A 128 2.54 -11.63 -15.67
CA PRO A 128 3.62 -12.60 -15.78
C PRO A 128 4.96 -12.04 -15.30
N HIS A 129 5.14 -10.72 -15.42
CA HIS A 129 6.27 -9.98 -14.87
C HIS A 129 5.76 -8.76 -14.13
N TYR A 130 6.28 -8.49 -12.93
CA TYR A 130 5.88 -7.34 -12.13
C TYR A 130 7.00 -6.86 -11.22
N TYR A 131 6.87 -5.63 -10.72
CA TYR A 131 7.78 -5.12 -9.71
C TYR A 131 7.22 -5.30 -8.29
N ILE A 132 8.11 -5.57 -7.34
CA ILE A 132 7.89 -5.38 -5.90
C ILE A 132 8.76 -4.20 -5.48
N LEU A 133 8.16 -3.19 -4.86
CA LEU A 133 8.88 -2.09 -4.23
C LEU A 133 8.84 -2.26 -2.70
N HIS A 134 9.96 -2.03 -2.04
CA HIS A 134 10.10 -2.25 -0.60
C HIS A 134 10.79 -1.06 0.05
N PHE A 135 10.17 -0.47 1.07
CA PHE A 135 10.78 0.57 1.89
C PHE A 135 10.49 0.33 3.37
N SER A 136 11.11 1.11 4.26
CA SER A 136 10.97 0.94 5.70
C SER A 136 11.51 2.16 6.44
N ASP A 137 11.27 2.21 7.75
CA ASP A 137 11.97 3.10 8.68
C ASP A 137 11.79 4.56 8.29
N ALA A 138 10.54 4.94 8.03
CA ALA A 138 10.19 6.33 7.76
C ALA A 138 10.34 7.17 9.03
N HIS A 139 9.93 6.65 10.20
CA HIS A 139 9.94 7.36 11.48
C HIS A 139 9.23 8.74 11.40
N ALA A 140 8.09 8.82 10.74
CA ALA A 140 7.32 10.06 10.65
C ALA A 140 7.04 10.62 12.06
N PHE A 141 7.19 11.93 12.22
CA PHE A 141 7.02 12.67 13.47
C PHE A 141 8.02 12.35 14.59
N GLN A 142 9.08 11.60 14.31
CA GLN A 142 10.19 11.48 15.26
C GLN A 142 10.84 12.85 15.47
N LYS A 143 10.98 13.26 16.74
CA LYS A 143 11.44 14.60 17.15
C LYS A 143 10.61 15.76 16.58
N GLY A 144 9.37 15.51 16.18
CA GLY A 144 8.47 16.53 15.62
C GLY A 144 8.70 16.85 14.14
N THR A 145 9.53 16.08 13.43
CA THR A 145 9.89 16.38 12.04
C THR A 145 8.88 15.79 11.04
N GLU A 146 8.31 16.64 10.19
CA GLU A 146 7.35 16.26 9.14
C GLU A 146 7.99 16.07 7.76
N THR A 147 9.29 16.41 7.60
CA THR A 147 10.05 16.29 6.34
C THR A 147 10.03 14.87 5.76
N VAL A 148 9.90 13.85 6.61
CA VAL A 148 9.70 12.45 6.20
C VAL A 148 8.44 12.24 5.36
N LEU A 149 7.36 13.00 5.59
CA LEU A 149 6.14 12.87 4.78
C LEU A 149 6.40 13.29 3.33
N GLN A 150 7.29 14.25 3.08
CA GLN A 150 7.74 14.62 1.73
C GLN A 150 8.57 13.50 1.09
N ARG A 151 9.43 12.84 1.87
CA ARG A 151 10.20 11.67 1.42
C ARG A 151 9.27 10.53 0.97
N LEU A 152 8.28 10.21 1.80
CA LEU A 152 7.26 9.22 1.47
C LEU A 152 6.43 9.64 0.24
N SER A 153 5.99 10.90 0.19
CA SER A 153 5.26 11.45 -0.97
C SER A 153 6.06 11.27 -2.27
N THR A 154 7.37 11.56 -2.23
CA THR A 154 8.27 11.37 -3.37
C THR A 154 8.30 9.90 -3.80
N ILE A 155 8.48 8.96 -2.87
CA ILE A 155 8.44 7.51 -3.15
C ILE A 155 7.10 7.11 -3.78
N ILE A 156 5.98 7.62 -3.26
CA ILE A 156 4.64 7.32 -3.77
C ILE A 156 4.49 7.76 -5.24
N GLU A 157 4.98 8.94 -5.58
CA GLU A 157 4.94 9.45 -6.96
C GLU A 157 5.77 8.57 -7.90
N MET A 158 6.99 8.24 -7.51
CA MET A 158 7.86 7.36 -8.30
C MET A 158 7.28 5.96 -8.41
N ALA A 159 6.75 5.39 -7.32
CA ALA A 159 6.10 4.08 -7.33
C ALA A 159 4.92 4.07 -8.31
N ASN A 160 4.11 5.13 -8.35
CA ASN A 160 2.99 5.21 -9.29
C ASN A 160 3.43 5.24 -10.77
N ILE A 161 4.64 5.72 -11.07
CA ILE A 161 5.26 5.67 -12.41
C ILE A 161 5.90 4.29 -12.65
N ILE A 162 6.65 3.74 -11.69
CA ILE A 162 7.27 2.40 -11.76
C ILE A 162 6.22 1.30 -11.98
N ASN A 163 5.00 1.52 -11.46
CA ASN A 163 3.87 0.60 -11.54
C ASN A 163 4.17 -0.77 -10.90
N PRO A 164 4.68 -0.82 -9.66
CA PRO A 164 4.82 -2.08 -8.94
C PRO A 164 3.43 -2.66 -8.68
N GLU A 165 3.38 -3.99 -8.65
CA GLU A 165 2.13 -4.67 -8.30
C GLU A 165 1.92 -4.68 -6.79
N LEU A 166 3.03 -4.80 -6.05
CA LEU A 166 3.08 -4.92 -4.60
C LEU A 166 4.08 -3.92 -4.03
N VAL A 167 3.69 -3.26 -2.95
CA VAL A 167 4.54 -2.38 -2.15
C VAL A 167 4.58 -2.90 -0.71
N PHE A 168 5.78 -3.12 -0.18
CA PHE A 168 5.98 -3.51 1.21
C PHE A 168 6.64 -2.39 1.99
N ASN A 169 6.08 -2.12 3.17
CA ASN A 169 6.61 -1.21 4.16
C ASN A 169 6.95 -1.99 5.43
N THR A 170 8.24 -2.23 5.70
CA THR A 170 8.63 -3.21 6.73
C THR A 170 8.76 -2.65 8.14
N GLY A 171 8.04 -1.56 8.47
CA GLY A 171 7.86 -1.08 9.85
C GLY A 171 8.65 0.18 10.18
N ASP A 172 8.51 0.63 11.43
CA ASP A 172 9.07 1.87 11.97
C ASP A 172 8.60 3.10 11.20
N ASN A 173 7.28 3.21 11.10
CA ASN A 173 6.62 4.16 10.23
C ASN A 173 6.34 5.48 10.90
N LEU A 174 5.85 5.44 12.14
CA LEU A 174 5.26 6.60 12.77
C LEU A 174 5.44 6.58 14.28
N TYR A 175 5.97 7.67 14.82
CA TYR A 175 6.11 7.85 16.26
C TYR A 175 4.84 8.41 16.87
N ARG A 176 4.40 7.79 17.97
CA ARG A 176 3.26 8.22 18.80
C ARG A 176 1.99 8.44 17.96
N PRO A 177 1.35 7.35 17.47
CA PRO A 177 0.13 7.44 16.68
C PRO A 177 -0.98 8.26 17.35
N THR A 178 -1.50 9.23 16.59
CA THR A 178 -2.77 9.93 16.84
C THR A 178 -3.59 9.87 15.56
N ASP A 179 -4.89 10.16 15.63
CA ASP A 179 -5.74 10.17 14.43
C ASP A 179 -5.19 11.11 13.35
N ASP A 180 -4.77 12.31 13.75
CA ASP A 180 -4.17 13.29 12.84
C ASP A 180 -2.90 12.75 12.17
N ARG A 181 -1.92 12.26 12.95
CA ARG A 181 -0.66 11.74 12.40
C ARG A 181 -0.89 10.54 11.49
N MET A 182 -1.82 9.67 11.85
CA MET A 182 -2.20 8.52 11.01
C MET A 182 -2.88 8.98 9.72
N ASN A 183 -3.73 10.00 9.77
CA ASN A 183 -4.33 10.58 8.58
C ASN A 183 -3.26 11.22 7.68
N GLN A 184 -2.30 11.94 8.25
CA GLN A 184 -1.19 12.51 7.47
C GLN A 184 -0.34 11.43 6.80
N LEU A 185 -0.04 10.32 7.49
CA LEU A 185 0.72 9.20 6.90
C LEU A 185 -0.05 8.47 5.79
N PHE A 186 -1.33 8.17 6.00
CA PHE A 186 -2.10 7.34 5.08
C PHE A 186 -2.81 8.14 3.99
N ILE A 187 -3.40 9.27 4.31
CA ILE A 187 -4.16 10.10 3.36
C ILE A 187 -3.25 11.13 2.70
N GLY A 188 -2.34 11.71 3.48
CA GLY A 188 -1.46 12.82 3.09
C GLY A 188 -1.81 14.10 3.85
N ASN A 189 -1.06 15.17 3.59
CA ASN A 189 -1.30 16.49 4.17
C ASN A 189 -1.38 17.54 3.06
N ASN A 190 -2.58 18.09 2.83
CA ASN A 190 -2.81 19.08 1.78
C ASN A 190 -2.07 20.40 2.02
N GLN A 191 -1.87 20.81 3.28
CA GLN A 191 -1.13 22.04 3.60
C GLN A 191 0.35 21.91 3.25
N LEU A 192 0.91 20.71 3.43
CA LEU A 192 2.28 20.39 3.04
C LEU A 192 2.41 19.94 1.57
N GLY A 193 1.29 19.72 0.87
CA GLY A 193 1.30 19.15 -0.47
C GLY A 193 1.80 17.69 -0.53
N THR A 194 1.72 16.93 0.58
CA THR A 194 2.22 15.55 0.64
C THR A 194 1.13 14.52 0.36
N LYS A 195 1.50 13.44 -0.31
CA LYS A 195 0.68 12.25 -0.52
C LYS A 195 0.94 11.23 0.57
N GLY A 196 -0.13 10.61 1.07
CA GLY A 196 -0.04 9.47 1.99
C GLY A 196 -0.08 8.12 1.29
N LEU A 197 0.17 7.04 2.04
CA LEU A 197 0.27 5.67 1.53
C LEU A 197 -0.97 5.18 0.74
N ASN A 198 -2.15 5.72 1.00
CA ASN A 198 -3.38 5.41 0.28
C ASN A 198 -3.38 5.96 -1.16
N LYS A 199 -2.43 6.82 -1.50
CA LYS A 199 -2.22 7.35 -2.86
C LYS A 199 -1.31 6.48 -3.73
N LEU A 200 -0.78 5.36 -3.19
CA LEU A 200 -0.14 4.33 -4.01
C LEU A 200 -1.20 3.62 -4.87
N ASN A 201 -0.89 3.40 -6.15
CA ASN A 201 -1.72 2.62 -7.07
C ASN A 201 -1.58 1.10 -6.85
N ALA A 202 -0.46 0.67 -6.27
CA ALA A 202 -0.14 -0.72 -5.97
C ALA A 202 -0.89 -1.22 -4.73
N ALA A 203 -0.96 -2.54 -4.56
CA ALA A 203 -1.36 -3.10 -3.27
C ALA A 203 -0.25 -2.85 -2.24
N THR A 204 -0.61 -2.39 -1.04
CA THR A 204 0.36 -2.00 -0.01
C THR A 204 0.21 -2.87 1.25
N PHE A 205 1.36 -3.26 1.80
CA PHE A 205 1.49 -4.18 2.93
C PHE A 205 2.45 -3.58 3.95
N THR A 206 2.10 -3.63 5.23
CA THR A 206 2.91 -3.05 6.32
C THR A 206 3.17 -4.07 7.41
N VAL A 207 4.42 -4.17 7.85
CA VAL A 207 4.83 -5.02 8.98
C VAL A 207 5.07 -4.18 10.22
N ALA A 208 4.85 -4.77 11.40
CA ALA A 208 5.15 -4.14 12.67
C ALA A 208 6.66 -3.97 12.90
N GLY A 209 7.08 -2.72 13.05
CA GLY A 209 8.40 -2.37 13.54
C GLY A 209 8.49 -2.35 15.06
N ASN A 210 9.70 -2.21 15.60
CA ASN A 210 9.83 -1.98 17.03
C ASN A 210 9.21 -0.62 17.38
N HIS A 211 9.28 0.38 16.49
CA HIS A 211 8.79 1.74 16.67
C HIS A 211 7.29 1.99 16.50
N ASP A 212 6.51 0.97 16.15
CA ASP A 212 5.08 1.11 15.86
C ASP A 212 4.15 0.71 17.03
N ILE A 213 4.61 0.87 18.26
CA ILE A 213 3.86 0.59 19.50
C ILE A 213 3.65 1.86 20.34
N ASP A 214 2.94 1.72 21.46
CA ASP A 214 2.79 2.80 22.45
C ASP A 214 4.06 2.96 23.30
N PHE A 215 5.08 3.60 22.73
CA PHE A 215 6.39 3.81 23.38
C PHE A 215 6.34 4.58 24.68
N ASP A 216 5.35 5.45 24.85
CA ASP A 216 5.31 6.33 26.00
C ASP A 216 4.74 5.60 27.23
N ASN A 217 3.93 4.55 27.02
CA ASN A 217 3.20 3.87 28.09
C ASN A 217 3.57 2.39 28.27
N LEU A 218 4.20 1.76 27.28
CA LEU A 218 4.59 0.34 27.34
C LEU A 218 6.11 0.19 27.30
N PRO A 219 6.70 -0.66 28.15
CA PRO A 219 8.13 -0.93 28.11
C PRO A 219 8.52 -1.66 26.81
N GLU A 220 9.79 -1.59 26.44
CA GLU A 220 10.30 -2.15 25.17
C GLU A 220 10.06 -3.66 25.06
N GLU A 221 10.28 -4.40 26.15
CA GLU A 221 10.04 -5.85 26.27
C GLU A 221 8.75 -6.17 27.06
N GLY A 222 8.06 -7.26 26.71
CA GLY A 222 6.84 -7.70 27.39
C GLY A 222 5.57 -7.00 26.89
N PHE A 223 4.45 -7.19 27.61
CA PHE A 223 3.13 -6.58 27.30
C PHE A 223 2.67 -6.79 25.86
N TYR A 224 2.95 -7.99 25.31
CA TYR A 224 2.73 -8.26 23.89
C TYR A 224 1.25 -8.25 23.52
N LYS A 225 0.36 -8.57 24.46
CA LYS A 225 -1.08 -8.50 24.23
C LYS A 225 -1.52 -7.05 24.05
N GLU A 226 -1.07 -6.16 24.93
CA GLU A 226 -1.36 -4.73 24.91
C GLU A 226 -0.74 -4.05 23.68
N LYS A 227 0.49 -4.43 23.31
CA LYS A 227 1.13 -4.00 22.06
C LYS A 227 0.35 -4.46 20.82
N ALA A 228 -0.16 -5.68 20.83
CA ALA A 228 -1.01 -6.19 19.76
C ALA A 228 -2.37 -5.48 19.70
N ASP A 229 -3.00 -5.22 20.84
CA ASP A 229 -4.23 -4.41 20.91
C ASP A 229 -3.99 -2.99 20.33
N TRP A 230 -2.86 -2.38 20.70
CA TRP A 230 -2.46 -1.08 20.17
C TRP A 230 -2.22 -1.10 18.66
N TRP A 231 -1.45 -2.08 18.17
CA TRP A 231 -1.20 -2.23 16.73
C TRP A 231 -2.50 -2.49 15.97
N ASN A 232 -3.36 -3.39 16.46
CA ASN A 232 -4.64 -3.68 15.84
C ASN A 232 -5.53 -2.44 15.72
N LYS A 233 -5.52 -1.56 16.73
CA LYS A 233 -6.26 -0.30 16.71
C LYS A 233 -5.81 0.63 15.58
N TRP A 234 -4.51 0.73 15.32
CA TRP A 234 -3.96 1.76 14.42
C TRP A 234 -3.67 1.23 13.01
N TRP A 235 -3.22 -0.02 12.89
CA TRP A 235 -2.67 -0.60 11.67
C TRP A 235 -3.47 -1.79 11.15
N GLY A 236 -4.10 -2.56 12.05
CA GLY A 236 -4.84 -3.78 11.71
C GLY A 236 -4.04 -5.05 12.00
N LEU A 237 -3.93 -5.96 11.04
CA LEU A 237 -3.26 -7.25 11.26
C LEU A 237 -1.75 -7.09 11.46
N GLN A 238 -1.18 -7.73 12.47
CA GLN A 238 0.29 -7.78 12.69
C GLN A 238 0.99 -8.91 11.92
N ALA A 239 0.22 -9.91 11.49
CA ALA A 239 0.68 -11.02 10.66
C ALA A 239 -0.43 -11.40 9.68
N TYR A 240 -0.06 -11.68 8.44
CA TYR A 240 -1.01 -11.99 7.38
C TYR A 240 -0.31 -12.69 6.22
N ASN A 241 -1.10 -13.47 5.47
CA ASN A 241 -0.64 -14.21 4.30
C ASN A 241 -1.58 -14.00 3.13
N PHE A 242 -1.05 -13.94 1.93
CA PHE A 242 -1.87 -13.86 0.72
C PHE A 242 -1.17 -14.49 -0.48
N SER A 243 -1.96 -14.74 -1.51
CA SER A 243 -1.51 -15.27 -2.80
C SER A 243 -1.63 -14.21 -3.89
N TYR A 244 -0.66 -14.17 -4.80
CA TYR A 244 -0.77 -13.47 -6.08
C TYR A 244 -0.44 -14.47 -7.19
N GLY A 245 -1.47 -15.00 -7.84
CA GLY A 245 -1.33 -16.15 -8.72
C GLY A 245 -0.66 -17.33 -8.00
N LYS A 246 0.52 -17.75 -8.47
CA LYS A 246 1.31 -18.83 -7.85
C LYS A 246 2.31 -18.35 -6.79
N GLY A 247 2.44 -17.04 -6.56
CA GLY A 247 3.26 -16.49 -5.48
C GLY A 247 2.59 -16.64 -4.11
N ARG A 248 3.40 -16.77 -3.05
CA ARG A 248 2.99 -16.81 -1.65
C ARG A 248 3.71 -15.70 -0.90
N PHE A 249 2.96 -14.88 -0.18
CA PHE A 249 3.47 -13.73 0.54
C PHE A 249 3.08 -13.85 2.00
N MET A 250 4.07 -13.76 2.88
CA MET A 250 3.88 -13.97 4.32
C MET A 250 4.54 -12.82 5.06
N ALA A 251 3.76 -12.17 5.93
CA ALA A 251 4.24 -11.12 6.82
C ALA A 251 4.01 -11.54 8.27
N PHE A 252 5.00 -11.31 9.12
CA PHE A 252 4.88 -11.59 10.56
C PHE A 252 5.64 -10.56 11.38
N ASN A 253 5.25 -10.44 12.65
CA ASN A 253 5.83 -9.48 13.56
C ASN A 253 7.05 -10.08 14.26
N ASN A 254 8.23 -9.51 13.98
CA ASN A 254 9.43 -9.76 14.78
C ASN A 254 10.08 -8.47 15.31
N GLY A 255 9.38 -7.34 15.17
CA GLY A 255 9.86 -6.02 15.57
C GLY A 255 9.99 -5.90 17.09
N TRP A 256 9.02 -6.38 17.86
CA TRP A 256 8.99 -6.11 19.30
C TRP A 256 10.05 -6.87 20.09
N HIS A 257 10.77 -6.17 20.97
CA HIS A 257 11.82 -6.74 21.80
C HIS A 257 11.29 -7.92 22.65
N GLY A 258 12.02 -9.04 22.67
CA GLY A 258 11.63 -10.27 23.38
C GLY A 258 10.43 -11.04 22.82
N PHE A 259 9.69 -10.52 21.83
CA PHE A 259 8.53 -11.19 21.26
C PHE A 259 8.93 -12.39 20.39
N LYS A 260 8.27 -13.54 20.61
CA LYS A 260 8.46 -14.78 19.86
C LYS A 260 7.22 -15.10 19.01
N PRO A 261 7.27 -14.95 17.67
CA PRO A 261 6.11 -15.10 16.80
C PRO A 261 5.78 -16.56 16.47
N VAL A 262 5.97 -17.50 17.40
CA VAL A 262 5.81 -18.95 17.16
C VAL A 262 4.42 -19.26 16.59
N GLN A 263 3.36 -18.74 17.20
CA GLN A 263 1.99 -18.97 16.73
C GLN A 263 1.71 -18.36 15.35
N GLN A 264 2.33 -17.23 15.03
CA GLN A 264 2.20 -16.61 13.70
C GLN A 264 2.90 -17.48 12.64
N ILE A 265 4.09 -18.01 12.96
CA ILE A 265 4.82 -18.95 12.08
C ILE A 265 4.03 -20.25 11.91
N THR A 266 3.42 -20.79 12.97
CA THR A 266 2.52 -21.96 12.86
C THR A 266 1.30 -21.69 11.98
N ALA A 267 0.72 -20.49 12.04
CA ALA A 267 -0.38 -20.09 11.17
C ALA A 267 0.07 -19.98 9.70
N ILE A 268 1.29 -19.52 9.44
CA ILE A 268 1.91 -19.53 8.11
C ILE A 268 2.06 -20.95 7.58
N ASP A 269 2.57 -21.89 8.39
CA ASP A 269 2.69 -23.30 7.99
C ASP A 269 1.33 -23.86 7.57
N SER A 270 0.34 -23.72 8.45
CA SER A 270 -1.03 -24.21 8.25
C SER A 270 -1.63 -23.64 6.96
N TRP A 271 -1.39 -22.35 6.68
CA TRP A 271 -1.82 -21.72 5.45
C TRP A 271 -1.11 -22.28 4.22
N LEU A 272 0.21 -22.50 4.26
CA LEU A 272 0.98 -23.10 3.16
C LEU A 272 0.57 -24.54 2.88
N GLN A 273 0.22 -25.34 3.91
CA GLN A 273 -0.30 -26.69 3.70
C GLN A 273 -1.64 -26.68 2.95
N LYS A 274 -2.48 -25.67 3.20
CA LYS A 274 -3.77 -25.50 2.53
C LYS A 274 -3.65 -24.93 1.11
N GLU A 275 -2.94 -23.81 0.96
CA GLU A 275 -2.83 -23.09 -0.33
C GLU A 275 -1.78 -23.70 -1.26
N GLY A 276 -0.94 -24.59 -0.73
CA GLY A 276 0.21 -25.15 -1.42
C GLY A 276 1.39 -24.19 -1.48
N ALA A 277 2.53 -24.75 -1.88
CA ALA A 277 3.84 -24.10 -1.82
C ALA A 277 4.00 -22.84 -2.67
N GLY A 278 3.26 -22.74 -3.78
CA GLY A 278 3.53 -21.74 -4.81
C GLY A 278 4.86 -21.96 -5.55
N ASN A 279 5.23 -21.04 -6.43
CA ASN A 279 6.53 -21.04 -7.13
C ASN A 279 7.48 -19.94 -6.66
N LEU A 280 6.96 -18.92 -5.97
CA LEU A 280 7.73 -17.89 -5.27
C LEU A 280 7.18 -17.75 -3.86
N ARG A 281 8.07 -17.70 -2.88
CA ARG A 281 7.73 -17.45 -1.47
C ARG A 281 8.48 -16.21 -1.00
N VAL A 282 7.73 -15.17 -0.62
CA VAL A 282 8.27 -13.89 -0.13
C VAL A 282 7.89 -13.70 1.33
N GLY A 283 8.90 -13.57 2.20
CA GLY A 283 8.73 -13.15 3.59
C GLY A 283 8.88 -11.64 3.74
N ALA A 284 8.13 -11.04 4.67
CA ALA A 284 8.34 -9.66 5.09
C ALA A 284 8.35 -9.58 6.62
N ALA A 285 9.36 -8.93 7.17
CA ALA A 285 9.57 -8.76 8.59
C ALA A 285 10.37 -7.48 8.88
N HIS A 286 10.45 -7.07 10.14
CA HIS A 286 11.15 -5.83 10.47
C HIS A 286 12.64 -6.07 10.78
N ILE A 287 12.96 -7.00 11.69
CA ILE A 287 14.34 -7.21 12.18
C ILE A 287 15.02 -8.37 11.46
N ARG A 288 16.26 -8.16 11.00
CA ARG A 288 17.09 -9.23 10.40
C ARG A 288 17.45 -10.32 11.40
N ASN A 289 17.53 -11.58 10.96
CA ASN A 289 17.99 -12.76 11.73
C ASN A 289 17.19 -13.11 13.01
N LYS A 290 16.35 -12.20 13.53
CA LYS A 290 15.53 -12.44 14.71
C LYS A 290 14.31 -13.28 14.34
N GLU A 291 14.22 -14.47 14.95
CA GLU A 291 13.14 -15.45 14.74
C GLU A 291 13.03 -15.96 13.28
N MET A 292 14.04 -15.66 12.45
CA MET A 292 14.08 -16.00 11.02
C MET A 292 14.36 -17.46 10.75
N ASN A 293 15.13 -18.15 11.61
CA ASN A 293 15.43 -19.57 11.39
C ASN A 293 14.18 -20.45 11.51
N GLY A 294 13.32 -20.16 12.49
CA GLY A 294 12.03 -20.85 12.63
C GLY A 294 11.11 -20.59 11.45
N PHE A 295 11.03 -19.32 11.01
CA PHE A 295 10.28 -18.97 9.81
C PHE A 295 10.82 -19.67 8.55
N ASP A 296 12.14 -19.71 8.37
CA ASP A 296 12.78 -20.35 7.21
C ASP A 296 12.52 -21.86 7.16
N SER A 297 12.56 -22.55 8.31
CA SER A 297 12.29 -23.98 8.38
C SER A 297 10.88 -24.37 7.94
N VAL A 298 9.92 -23.45 8.08
CA VAL A 298 8.51 -23.65 7.74
C VAL A 298 8.21 -23.14 6.34
N ALA A 299 8.51 -21.85 6.12
CA ALA A 299 8.10 -21.14 4.93
C ALA A 299 9.10 -21.28 3.78
N ASN A 300 10.35 -21.66 4.03
CA ASN A 300 11.43 -21.74 3.03
C ASN A 300 11.35 -20.62 1.95
N PRO A 301 11.36 -19.34 2.35
CA PRO A 301 11.27 -18.22 1.42
C PRO A 301 12.46 -18.19 0.44
N GLY A 302 12.20 -17.68 -0.76
CA GLY A 302 13.23 -17.34 -1.75
C GLY A 302 13.67 -15.87 -1.67
N LEU A 303 12.84 -15.02 -1.08
CA LEU A 303 13.08 -13.59 -0.87
C LEU A 303 12.53 -13.20 0.51
N ILE A 304 13.30 -12.42 1.28
CA ILE A 304 12.85 -11.84 2.55
C ILE A 304 13.12 -10.33 2.52
N LEU A 305 12.10 -9.54 2.82
CA LEU A 305 12.14 -8.08 2.89
C LEU A 305 12.28 -7.65 4.35
N ILE A 306 13.31 -6.88 4.67
CA ILE A 306 13.72 -6.50 6.03
C ILE A 306 13.90 -4.97 6.17
N GLY A 307 13.51 -4.43 7.32
CA GLY A 307 13.71 -3.03 7.72
C GLY A 307 14.74 -2.86 8.84
N HIS A 308 14.41 -2.02 9.83
CA HIS A 308 15.10 -1.74 11.10
C HIS A 308 16.45 -1.03 10.97
N ASN A 309 17.06 -1.09 9.80
CA ASN A 309 18.45 -0.71 9.62
C ASN A 309 18.60 0.77 9.23
N HIS A 310 19.20 1.57 10.12
CA HIS A 310 19.46 3.00 9.90
C HIS A 310 20.88 3.29 9.39
N HIS A 311 21.69 2.24 9.20
CA HIS A 311 23.03 2.34 8.61
C HIS A 311 23.09 1.57 7.30
N ILE A 312 24.14 1.80 6.50
CA ILE A 312 24.37 1.00 5.30
C ILE A 312 24.65 -0.44 5.73
N ALA A 313 23.80 -1.37 5.31
CA ALA A 313 24.00 -2.79 5.62
C ALA A 313 25.37 -3.25 5.11
N SER A 314 26.18 -3.84 6.00
CA SER A 314 27.50 -4.37 5.64
C SER A 314 27.44 -5.54 4.64
N GLN A 315 26.28 -6.19 4.54
CA GLN A 315 26.00 -7.25 3.58
C GLN A 315 24.53 -7.20 3.19
N ASN A 316 24.26 -7.12 1.88
CA ASN A 316 22.92 -7.12 1.33
C ASN A 316 22.94 -7.78 -0.08
N PRO A 317 22.15 -8.83 -0.35
CA PRO A 317 21.33 -9.57 0.61
C PRO A 317 22.15 -10.26 1.69
N SER A 318 21.64 -10.23 2.91
CA SER A 318 22.21 -10.95 4.05
C SER A 318 21.86 -12.44 3.98
N PRO A 319 22.77 -13.34 4.40
CA PRO A 319 22.51 -14.77 4.43
C PRO A 319 21.50 -15.13 5.51
N LEU A 320 20.62 -16.09 5.23
CA LEU A 320 19.81 -16.85 6.18
C LEU A 320 19.98 -18.32 5.86
N ASN A 321 20.50 -19.13 6.79
CA ASN A 321 20.83 -20.54 6.54
C ASN A 321 21.65 -20.73 5.24
N ASN A 322 22.69 -19.90 5.07
CA ASN A 322 23.56 -19.85 3.88
C ASN A 322 22.88 -19.40 2.57
N LYS A 323 21.60 -19.00 2.60
CA LYS A 323 20.88 -18.46 1.44
C LYS A 323 20.95 -16.92 1.45
N PRO A 324 21.49 -16.24 0.42
CA PRO A 324 21.56 -14.78 0.36
C PRO A 324 20.19 -14.18 -0.03
N ILE A 325 19.22 -14.24 0.88
CA ILE A 325 17.81 -13.94 0.59
C ILE A 325 17.20 -12.81 1.43
N GLN A 326 17.91 -12.28 2.44
CA GLN A 326 17.41 -11.19 3.29
C GLN A 326 17.83 -9.83 2.73
N TYR A 327 16.92 -9.14 2.05
CA TYR A 327 17.15 -7.81 1.50
C TYR A 327 16.73 -6.73 2.49
N ILE A 328 17.68 -5.88 2.85
CA ILE A 328 17.52 -4.83 3.86
C ILE A 328 17.42 -3.49 3.15
N VAL A 329 16.44 -2.68 3.50
CA VAL A 329 16.42 -1.27 3.07
C VAL A 329 17.09 -0.41 4.13
N ASN A 330 18.02 0.46 3.74
CA ASN A 330 18.81 1.28 4.69
C ASN A 330 18.02 2.48 5.25
N SER A 331 16.69 2.40 5.40
CA SER A 331 15.79 3.49 5.82
C SER A 331 15.52 4.60 4.78
N VAL A 332 14.23 4.93 4.65
CA VAL A 332 13.75 6.11 3.92
C VAL A 332 14.18 7.41 4.61
N ARG A 333 14.26 7.41 5.95
CA ARG A 333 14.65 8.57 6.74
C ARG A 333 16.11 8.95 6.46
N ASP A 334 17.04 8.00 6.56
CA ASP A 334 18.46 8.34 6.64
C ASP A 334 19.19 8.29 5.31
N ASN A 335 18.81 7.38 4.42
CA ASN A 335 19.54 7.13 3.17
C ASN A 335 18.76 7.50 1.91
N MET A 336 17.47 7.85 2.03
CA MET A 336 16.61 8.16 0.89
C MET A 336 16.62 7.05 -0.17
N GLU A 337 16.44 5.82 0.32
CA GLU A 337 16.47 4.60 -0.48
C GLU A 337 15.17 3.80 -0.39
N PHE A 338 14.90 3.03 -1.44
CA PHE A 338 14.00 1.88 -1.42
C PHE A 338 14.68 0.68 -2.08
N ASN A 339 14.14 -0.51 -1.89
CA ASN A 339 14.49 -1.71 -2.65
C ASN A 339 13.51 -1.91 -3.82
N LEU A 340 14.00 -2.37 -4.96
CA LEU A 340 13.17 -2.70 -6.12
C LEU A 340 13.54 -4.06 -6.71
N PHE A 341 12.53 -4.89 -6.96
CA PHE A 341 12.68 -6.23 -7.51
C PHE A 341 11.80 -6.40 -8.72
N LYS A 342 12.32 -7.04 -9.76
CA LYS A 342 11.53 -7.54 -10.88
C LYS A 342 11.27 -9.03 -10.68
N VAL A 343 10.01 -9.44 -10.67
CA VAL A 343 9.58 -10.83 -10.49
C VAL A 343 9.14 -11.42 -11.82
N ASP A 344 9.53 -12.66 -12.09
CA ASP A 344 8.95 -13.53 -13.11
C ASP A 344 7.99 -14.51 -12.41
N ALA A 345 6.70 -14.28 -12.59
CA ALA A 345 5.64 -15.06 -11.97
C ALA A 345 5.52 -16.48 -12.54
N LYS A 346 6.06 -16.75 -13.73
CA LYS A 346 6.03 -18.07 -14.35
C LYS A 346 7.08 -18.97 -13.71
N THR A 347 8.31 -18.47 -13.59
CA THR A 347 9.43 -19.22 -12.99
C THR A 347 9.48 -19.12 -11.47
N GLY A 348 8.84 -18.11 -10.89
CA GLY A 348 8.94 -17.83 -9.46
C GLY A 348 10.29 -17.21 -9.06
N SER A 349 11.05 -16.72 -10.03
CA SER A 349 12.34 -16.05 -9.80
C SER A 349 12.17 -14.55 -9.67
N TYR A 350 13.18 -13.89 -9.11
CA TYR A 350 13.25 -12.44 -9.03
C TYR A 350 14.67 -11.95 -9.34
N LYS A 351 14.75 -10.68 -9.73
CA LYS A 351 16.00 -9.96 -9.97
C LYS A 351 15.97 -8.63 -9.21
N ALA A 352 17.03 -8.35 -8.46
CA ALA A 352 17.27 -7.04 -7.88
C ALA A 352 17.48 -5.98 -8.98
N VAL A 353 16.87 -4.80 -8.82
CA VAL A 353 16.91 -3.70 -9.80
C VAL A 353 17.83 -2.60 -9.27
N GLY A 354 18.53 -1.90 -10.18
CA GLY A 354 19.52 -0.87 -9.86
C GLY A 354 20.87 -1.43 -9.42
N SER A 355 20.88 -2.43 -8.55
CA SER A 355 22.11 -3.08 -8.09
C SER A 355 21.85 -4.52 -7.67
N THR A 356 22.91 -5.26 -7.32
CA THR A 356 22.79 -6.59 -6.72
C THR A 356 22.19 -6.57 -5.32
N THR A 357 22.17 -5.41 -4.65
CA THR A 357 21.58 -5.23 -3.32
C THR A 357 20.10 -4.80 -3.37
N ALA A 358 19.56 -4.58 -4.58
CA ALA A 358 18.24 -4.01 -4.86
C ALA A 358 18.03 -2.56 -4.40
N GLN A 359 19.00 -1.98 -3.69
CA GLN A 359 18.90 -0.63 -3.13
C GLN A 359 18.98 0.41 -4.24
N VAL A 360 18.04 1.34 -4.19
CA VAL A 360 17.88 2.44 -5.14
C VAL A 360 17.76 3.75 -4.36
N VAL A 361 18.78 4.59 -4.44
CA VAL A 361 18.70 5.99 -3.98
C VAL A 361 17.75 6.72 -4.91
N TYR A 362 16.69 7.32 -4.37
CA TYR A 362 15.58 7.81 -5.20
C TYR A 362 15.62 9.30 -5.53
N VAL A 363 16.59 10.03 -4.97
CA VAL A 363 16.91 11.42 -5.32
C VAL A 363 18.35 11.54 -5.85
N GLU A 364 18.64 12.60 -6.60
CA GLU A 364 20.00 12.92 -7.05
C GLU A 364 20.86 13.52 -5.93
N ASN A 365 20.22 14.12 -4.92
CA ASN A 365 20.85 14.86 -3.82
C ASN A 365 20.45 14.32 -2.43
N PRO A 366 20.81 13.07 -2.09
CA PRO A 366 20.38 12.42 -0.85
C PRO A 366 20.89 13.09 0.44
N THR A 367 21.89 13.98 0.34
CA THR A 367 22.41 14.78 1.46
C THR A 367 21.45 15.87 1.90
N GLU A 368 20.54 16.33 1.04
CA GLU A 368 19.59 17.42 1.31
C GLU A 368 18.35 16.96 2.09
N LYS A 369 18.48 15.92 2.93
CA LYS A 369 17.35 15.24 3.55
C LYS A 369 16.40 16.17 4.33
N GLU A 370 16.89 17.24 4.95
CA GLU A 370 16.05 18.18 5.71
C GLU A 370 15.49 19.35 4.90
N SER A 371 15.71 19.36 3.57
CA SER A 371 15.28 20.44 2.68
C SER A 371 14.41 19.90 1.53
N PRO A 372 13.13 19.55 1.79
CA PRO A 372 12.25 18.95 0.79
C PRO A 372 12.13 19.73 -0.52
N ASP A 373 12.14 21.06 -0.46
CA ASP A 373 12.06 21.93 -1.65
C ASP A 373 13.26 21.79 -2.58
N LEU A 374 14.37 21.22 -2.08
CA LEU A 374 15.57 20.96 -2.86
C LEU A 374 15.59 19.54 -3.43
N TYR A 375 14.64 18.67 -3.09
CA TYR A 375 14.65 17.29 -3.59
C TYR A 375 14.62 17.28 -5.12
N LYS A 376 15.50 16.45 -5.68
CA LYS A 376 15.57 16.18 -7.12
C LYS A 376 15.24 14.70 -7.33
N PRO A 377 13.94 14.33 -7.44
CA PRO A 377 13.56 12.95 -7.66
C PRO A 377 14.16 12.42 -8.95
N ARG A 378 14.65 11.18 -8.91
CA ARG A 378 15.23 10.53 -10.10
C ARG A 378 14.18 10.06 -11.10
N LEU A 379 12.91 10.07 -10.74
CA LEU A 379 11.83 9.72 -11.63
C LEU A 379 10.67 10.69 -11.44
N THR A 380 10.27 11.38 -12.51
CA THR A 380 9.21 12.39 -12.46
C THR A 380 8.26 12.24 -13.64
N ALA A 381 7.03 12.70 -13.45
CA ALA A 381 6.04 12.85 -14.51
C ALA A 381 5.40 14.24 -14.39
N THR A 382 5.38 14.99 -15.48
CA THR A 382 4.73 16.29 -15.57
C THR A 382 3.77 16.30 -16.74
N TYR A 383 2.72 17.13 -16.68
CA TYR A 383 1.72 17.25 -17.75
C TYR A 383 1.74 18.68 -18.29
N SER A 384 1.63 18.82 -19.62
CA SER A 384 1.55 20.14 -20.27
C SER A 384 0.26 20.88 -19.95
N ASN A 385 -0.84 20.14 -19.71
CA ASN A 385 -2.12 20.68 -19.26
C ASN A 385 -2.56 20.02 -17.95
N ALA A 386 -3.51 20.64 -17.24
CA ALA A 386 -4.13 20.03 -16.06
C ALA A 386 -4.71 18.65 -16.40
N ASN A 387 -4.32 17.64 -15.63
CA ASN A 387 -4.71 16.24 -15.82
C ASN A 387 -5.90 15.89 -14.93
N ASP A 388 -7.00 16.60 -15.11
CA ASP A 388 -8.19 16.59 -14.24
C ASP A 388 -9.50 16.36 -15.01
N GLY A 389 -9.43 16.06 -16.31
CA GLY A 389 -10.59 15.84 -17.17
C GLY A 389 -11.08 17.08 -17.91
N THR A 390 -10.49 18.25 -17.71
CA THR A 390 -10.87 19.48 -18.42
C THR A 390 -10.31 19.57 -19.84
N ASN A 391 -9.19 18.90 -20.11
CA ASN A 391 -8.46 19.00 -21.39
C ASN A 391 -8.61 17.72 -22.22
N ALA A 392 -9.10 17.86 -23.46
CA ALA A 392 -9.24 16.74 -24.41
C ALA A 392 -7.91 16.26 -25.00
N THR A 393 -6.85 17.04 -24.84
CA THR A 393 -5.49 16.71 -25.27
C THR A 393 -4.52 16.98 -24.13
N ASN A 394 -3.56 16.10 -23.92
CA ASN A 394 -2.49 16.32 -22.95
C ASN A 394 -1.20 15.62 -23.38
N THR A 395 -0.09 16.12 -22.85
CA THR A 395 1.23 15.52 -23.05
C THR A 395 1.83 15.27 -21.67
N ALA A 396 2.14 14.02 -21.38
CA ALA A 396 2.92 13.66 -20.21
C ALA A 396 4.40 13.58 -20.58
N THR A 397 5.25 14.28 -19.83
CA THR A 397 6.71 14.20 -19.93
C THR A 397 7.22 13.41 -18.73
N ILE A 398 7.76 12.22 -18.99
CA ILE A 398 8.28 11.31 -17.97
C ILE A 398 9.80 11.28 -18.08
N THR A 399 10.49 11.65 -17.00
CA THR A 399 11.96 11.70 -16.95
C THR A 399 12.45 10.59 -16.02
N ASN A 400 13.29 9.69 -16.54
CA ASN A 400 13.97 8.66 -15.79
C ASN A 400 15.47 8.98 -15.71
N LYS A 401 15.97 9.26 -14.51
CA LYS A 401 17.38 9.49 -14.19
C LYS A 401 18.01 8.33 -13.43
N PHE A 402 17.32 7.19 -13.38
CA PHE A 402 17.95 5.94 -13.01
C PHE A 402 18.79 5.42 -14.17
N ASP A 403 19.82 4.66 -13.84
CA ASP A 403 20.69 3.95 -14.78
C ASP A 403 20.13 2.58 -15.21
N PHE A 404 18.88 2.30 -14.86
CA PHE A 404 18.15 1.10 -15.26
C PHE A 404 16.81 1.44 -15.95
N PRO A 405 16.32 0.55 -16.83
CA PRO A 405 15.03 0.72 -17.48
C PRO A 405 13.88 0.37 -16.54
N ILE A 406 12.71 0.97 -16.80
CA ILE A 406 11.44 0.58 -16.19
C ILE A 406 10.56 0.00 -17.31
N GLU A 407 10.42 -1.32 -17.33
CA GLU A 407 9.87 -2.04 -18.48
C GLU A 407 8.35 -1.91 -18.66
N SER A 408 7.65 -1.48 -17.61
CA SER A 408 6.19 -1.34 -17.61
C SER A 408 5.78 -0.09 -16.84
N ALA A 409 6.53 1.00 -17.07
CA ALA A 409 6.21 2.30 -16.53
C ALA A 409 4.79 2.70 -16.93
N LYS A 410 4.10 3.42 -16.06
CA LYS A 410 2.70 3.78 -16.22
C LYS A 410 2.50 5.28 -16.11
N VAL A 411 1.63 5.79 -16.98
CA VAL A 411 1.07 7.14 -16.88
C VAL A 411 -0.45 7.06 -17.02
N ARG A 412 -1.17 7.91 -16.29
CA ARG A 412 -2.64 7.96 -16.30
C ARG A 412 -3.09 9.31 -16.81
N PHE A 413 -3.91 9.32 -17.85
CA PHE A 413 -4.57 10.51 -18.35
C PHE A 413 -6.01 10.57 -17.86
N ILE A 414 -6.42 11.74 -17.38
CA ILE A 414 -7.81 12.06 -16.98
C ILE A 414 -8.35 13.05 -17.99
N LEU A 415 -9.37 12.63 -18.73
CA LEU A 415 -9.83 13.28 -19.96
C LEU A 415 -11.34 13.54 -19.91
N PRO A 416 -11.86 14.43 -20.76
CA PRO A 416 -13.29 14.62 -20.93
C PRO A 416 -14.01 13.32 -21.28
N PHE A 417 -15.17 13.12 -20.66
CA PHE A 417 -16.05 11.98 -20.89
C PHE A 417 -16.56 11.90 -22.34
N GLY A 418 -16.91 10.69 -22.80
CA GLY A 418 -17.68 10.48 -24.03
C GLY A 418 -16.89 10.52 -25.34
N LYS A 419 -15.56 10.58 -25.28
CA LYS A 419 -14.68 10.51 -26.44
C LYS A 419 -13.81 9.25 -26.40
N LYS A 420 -13.44 8.77 -27.58
CA LYS A 420 -12.36 7.79 -27.73
C LYS A 420 -11.04 8.54 -27.92
N TYR A 421 -9.97 8.00 -27.36
CA TYR A 421 -8.66 8.63 -27.36
C TYR A 421 -7.60 7.70 -27.97
N THR A 422 -6.60 8.30 -28.63
CA THR A 422 -5.41 7.63 -29.15
C THR A 422 -4.16 8.20 -28.50
N ILE A 423 -3.12 7.39 -28.40
CA ILE A 423 -1.83 7.73 -27.77
C ILE A 423 -0.71 7.75 -28.80
N SER A 424 0.29 8.60 -28.61
CA SER A 424 1.45 8.67 -29.51
C SER A 424 2.49 7.58 -29.25
N LYS A 425 2.64 7.10 -28.01
CA LYS A 425 3.62 6.08 -27.61
C LYS A 425 3.09 5.20 -26.47
N GLY A 426 3.50 3.94 -26.47
CA GLY A 426 3.11 2.95 -25.46
C GLY A 426 1.88 2.14 -25.86
N HIS A 427 1.19 1.59 -24.86
CA HIS A 427 -0.01 0.78 -25.03
C HIS A 427 -1.05 1.16 -23.97
N ILE A 428 -2.32 1.30 -24.38
CA ILE A 428 -3.43 1.52 -23.45
C ILE A 428 -3.71 0.23 -22.67
N GLU A 429 -3.25 0.15 -21.42
CA GLU A 429 -3.49 -1.00 -20.53
C GLU A 429 -4.97 -1.15 -20.20
N GLN A 430 -5.64 -0.02 -19.96
CA GLN A 430 -7.09 0.06 -19.79
C GLN A 430 -7.60 1.47 -20.11
N SER A 431 -8.86 1.54 -20.46
CA SER A 431 -9.63 2.79 -20.47
C SER A 431 -11.02 2.52 -19.90
N PHE A 432 -11.55 3.50 -19.17
CA PHE A 432 -12.90 3.40 -18.63
C PHE A 432 -13.50 4.77 -18.38
N ASP A 433 -14.82 4.79 -18.44
CA ASP A 433 -15.65 5.92 -18.07
C ASP A 433 -15.85 5.92 -16.54
N GLY A 434 -15.37 6.98 -15.90
CA GLY A 434 -15.64 7.29 -14.50
C GLY A 434 -16.99 8.02 -14.34
N THR A 435 -17.19 8.65 -13.19
CA THR A 435 -18.44 9.40 -12.92
C THR A 435 -18.58 10.64 -13.82
N SER A 436 -17.47 11.35 -14.07
CA SER A 436 -17.47 12.61 -14.84
C SER A 436 -16.31 12.74 -15.82
N VAL A 437 -15.42 11.74 -15.88
CA VAL A 437 -14.17 11.78 -16.65
C VAL A 437 -13.96 10.44 -17.36
N HIS A 438 -13.19 10.46 -18.43
CA HIS A 438 -12.65 9.28 -19.07
C HIS A 438 -11.21 9.06 -18.58
N VAL A 439 -10.89 7.88 -18.08
CA VAL A 439 -9.56 7.53 -17.57
C VAL A 439 -8.86 6.62 -18.56
N VAL A 440 -7.62 6.96 -18.92
CA VAL A 440 -6.78 6.15 -19.80
C VAL A 440 -5.45 5.87 -19.12
N ASP A 441 -5.18 4.60 -18.86
CA ASP A 441 -3.90 4.13 -18.33
C ASP A 441 -3.02 3.63 -19.47
N VAL A 442 -1.84 4.23 -19.60
CA VAL A 442 -0.86 3.89 -20.64
C VAL A 442 0.36 3.27 -19.98
N THR A 443 0.75 2.10 -20.47
CA THR A 443 2.00 1.43 -20.10
C THR A 443 3.02 1.54 -21.21
N PHE A 444 4.30 1.70 -20.85
CA PHE A 444 5.38 1.87 -21.81
C PHE A 444 6.73 1.41 -21.22
N HIS A 445 7.68 1.12 -22.08
CA HIS A 445 9.07 0.91 -21.70
C HIS A 445 9.76 2.28 -21.56
N LEU A 446 10.39 2.52 -20.43
CA LEU A 446 11.10 3.75 -20.12
C LEU A 446 12.58 3.46 -19.94
N GLU A 447 13.39 3.95 -20.88
CA GLU A 447 14.83 3.72 -20.94
C GLU A 447 15.56 4.38 -19.75
N PRO A 448 16.76 3.90 -19.36
CA PRO A 448 17.64 4.59 -18.43
C PRO A 448 17.99 6.01 -18.90
N ASN A 449 18.21 6.94 -17.96
CA ASN A 449 18.72 8.28 -18.24
C ASN A 449 18.00 8.98 -19.42
N SER A 450 16.68 8.83 -19.50
CA SER A 450 15.88 9.23 -20.65
C SER A 450 14.73 10.15 -20.27
N THR A 451 14.23 10.88 -21.26
CA THR A 451 12.96 11.60 -21.18
C THR A 451 12.04 11.08 -22.27
N THR A 452 10.83 10.68 -21.91
CA THR A 452 9.81 10.20 -22.83
C THR A 452 8.58 11.10 -22.78
N LEU A 453 8.12 11.53 -23.95
CA LEU A 453 6.86 12.25 -24.12
C LEU A 453 5.77 11.28 -24.60
N ILE A 454 4.59 11.36 -23.98
CA ILE A 454 3.40 10.61 -24.37
C ILE A 454 2.27 11.61 -24.55
N GLU A 455 1.76 11.69 -25.77
CA GLU A 455 0.66 12.56 -26.14
C GLU A 455 -0.62 11.74 -26.23
N ILE A 456 -1.73 12.34 -25.79
CA ILE A 456 -3.07 11.77 -25.93
C ILE A 456 -4.00 12.81 -26.55
N ALA A 457 -4.82 12.37 -27.50
CA ALA A 457 -5.78 13.21 -28.21
C ALA A 457 -7.02 12.40 -28.62
N PRO A 458 -8.17 13.05 -28.91
CA PRO A 458 -9.34 12.36 -29.42
C PRO A 458 -9.03 11.65 -30.74
N SER A 459 -9.58 10.45 -30.92
CA SER A 459 -9.52 9.74 -32.19
C SER A 459 -10.23 10.56 -33.28
N ARG A 460 -9.63 10.62 -34.48
CA ARG A 460 -10.24 11.27 -35.65
C ARG A 460 -11.44 10.50 -36.18
#